data_AF-A0A7C7STP7-F1
#
_entry.id   AF-A0A7C7STP7-F1
#
_cell.length_a   1.000
_cell.length_b   1.000
_cell.length_c   1.000
_cell.angle_alpha   90.00
_cell.angle_beta   90.00
_cell.angle_gamma   90.00
#
_symmetry.space_group_name_H-M   'P 1'
#
loop_
_entity.id
_entity.type
_entity.pdbx_description
1 polymer ?
#
loop_
_entity_poly.entity_id
_entity_poly.type
_entity_poly.pdbx_seq_one_letter_code
_entity_poly.pdbx_strand_id
1 'polypeptide(L)'
;MRHLDQWGQADLKFDFRLTRQFGGTGDLYVNGVKVDTTEMARMHISTYSLAETFDIGIDYGTQVAPNYAGSPFAFTGELDRVTITLTD
;
A
#
# COMPACT_ATOMS: atom_id res chain seq x y z
N MET A 1 28.10 -4.77 -16.22
CA MET A 1 27.20 -3.62 -16.42
C MET A 1 26.02 -3.78 -15.48
N ARG A 2 25.99 -3.03 -14.37
CA ARG A 2 24.86 -3.04 -13.43
C ARG A 2 23.99 -1.83 -13.71
N HIS A 3 22.71 -2.13 -13.77
CA HIS A 3 21.56 -1.29 -14.03
C HIS A 3 21.52 -0.08 -13.07
N LEU A 4 21.76 1.14 -13.56
CA LEU A 4 21.80 2.36 -12.74
C LEU A 4 20.68 3.36 -13.10
N ASP A 5 19.71 2.96 -13.93
CA ASP A 5 18.74 3.89 -14.53
C ASP A 5 17.37 3.89 -13.81
N GLN A 6 17.18 3.12 -12.73
CA GLN A 6 15.86 2.90 -12.11
C GLN A 6 15.56 3.75 -10.85
N TRP A 7 16.47 4.61 -10.39
CA TRP A 7 16.31 5.31 -9.11
C TRP A 7 15.22 6.40 -9.08
N GLY A 8 14.44 6.57 -10.15
CA GLY A 8 13.31 7.51 -10.23
C GLY A 8 11.92 6.88 -10.33
N GLN A 9 11.81 5.59 -10.67
CA GLN A 9 10.52 4.91 -10.78
C GLN A 9 10.44 3.80 -9.74
N ALA A 10 9.42 3.84 -8.89
CA ALA A 10 9.06 2.77 -7.98
C ALA A 10 7.75 2.13 -8.42
N ASP A 11 7.74 0.81 -8.52
CA ASP A 11 6.54 0.00 -8.76
C ASP A 11 6.19 -0.76 -7.48
N LEU A 12 4.96 -0.57 -7.02
CA LEU A 12 4.40 -1.25 -5.87
C LEU A 12 3.14 -1.99 -6.33
N LYS A 13 3.14 -3.32 -6.14
CA LYS A 13 1.97 -4.16 -6.38
C LYS A 13 1.60 -4.90 -5.12
N PHE A 14 0.33 -4.79 -4.72
CA PHE A 14 -0.26 -5.63 -3.70
C PHE A 14 -1.25 -6.60 -4.36
N ASP A 15 -0.97 -7.90 -4.28
CA ASP A 15 -1.82 -8.96 -4.82
C ASP A 15 -2.56 -9.64 -3.67
N PHE A 16 -3.85 -9.31 -3.53
CA PHE A 16 -4.70 -9.88 -2.52
C PHE A 16 -5.51 -11.05 -3.07
N ARG A 17 -5.40 -12.20 -2.41
CA ARG A 17 -6.18 -13.41 -2.71
C ARG A 17 -7.16 -13.67 -1.59
N LEU A 18 -8.45 -13.62 -1.88
CA LEU A 18 -9.51 -13.97 -0.94
C LEU A 18 -9.46 -15.49 -0.65
N THR A 19 -9.13 -15.87 0.58
CA THR A 19 -9.05 -17.29 0.98
C THR A 19 -10.15 -17.70 1.96
N ARG A 20 -10.86 -16.73 2.56
CA ARG A 20 -12.02 -16.95 3.44
C ARG A 20 -12.92 -15.72 3.50
N GLN A 21 -14.10 -15.88 4.10
CA GLN A 21 -14.97 -14.74 4.36
C GLN A 21 -14.24 -13.71 5.25
N PHE A 22 -14.09 -12.48 4.75
CA PHE A 22 -13.35 -11.39 5.42
C PHE A 22 -11.90 -11.74 5.76
N GLY A 23 -11.20 -12.49 4.90
CA GLY A 23 -9.79 -12.75 5.08
C GLY A 23 -9.11 -13.32 3.83
N GLY A 24 -7.80 -13.19 3.76
CA GLY A 24 -7.05 -13.56 2.58
C GLY A 24 -5.55 -13.60 2.80
N THR A 25 -4.82 -13.78 1.70
CA THR A 25 -3.36 -13.70 1.67
C THR A 25 -2.97 -12.54 0.77
N GLY A 26 -2.13 -11.65 1.29
CA GLY A 26 -1.57 -10.53 0.54
C GLY A 26 -0.10 -10.77 0.22
N ASP A 27 0.27 -10.62 -1.05
CA ASP A 27 1.67 -10.56 -1.47
C ASP A 27 2.04 -9.11 -1.83
N LEU A 28 3.15 -8.62 -1.29
CA LEU A 28 3.73 -7.33 -1.65
C LEU A 28 4.90 -7.52 -2.61
N TYR A 29 4.89 -6.76 -3.71
CA TYR A 29 5.97 -6.70 -4.68
C TYR A 29 6.53 -5.28 -4.74
N VAL A 30 7.86 -5.18 -4.79
CA VAL A 30 8.59 -3.94 -5.04
C VAL A 30 9.42 -4.14 -6.29
N ASN A 31 9.18 -3.33 -7.32
CA ASN A 31 9.86 -3.41 -8.61
C ASN A 31 9.81 -4.83 -9.20
N GLY A 32 8.62 -5.45 -9.15
CA GLY A 32 8.37 -6.81 -9.64
C GLY A 32 8.92 -7.94 -8.76
N VAL A 33 9.68 -7.65 -7.70
CA VAL A 33 10.20 -8.66 -6.76
C VAL A 33 9.24 -8.81 -5.59
N LYS A 34 8.80 -10.04 -5.31
CA LYS A 34 8.02 -10.32 -4.10
C LYS A 34 8.89 -10.13 -2.86
N VAL A 35 8.53 -9.18 -2.01
CA VAL A 35 9.29 -8.86 -0.79
C VAL A 35 8.65 -9.42 0.46
N ASP A 36 7.34 -9.67 0.46
CA ASP A 36 6.64 -10.26 1.61
C ASP A 36 5.34 -10.97 1.20
N THR A 37 4.88 -11.87 2.07
CA THR A 37 3.60 -12.56 2.01
C THR A 37 3.00 -12.59 3.41
N THR A 38 1.74 -12.17 3.57
CA THR A 38 1.08 -12.13 4.88
C THR A 38 -0.32 -12.76 4.86
N GLU A 39 -0.67 -13.50 5.92
CA GLU A 39 -2.04 -13.97 6.15
C GLU A 39 -2.84 -12.88 6.87
N MET A 40 -3.85 -12.35 6.19
CA MET A 40 -4.81 -11.40 6.75
C MET A 40 -6.03 -12.18 7.24
N ALA A 41 -5.89 -12.86 8.38
CA ALA A 41 -6.88 -13.82 8.88
C ALA A 41 -8.26 -13.20 9.18
N ARG A 42 -8.31 -11.90 9.48
CA ARG A 42 -9.54 -11.13 9.68
C ARG A 42 -9.37 -9.70 9.20
N MET A 43 -10.16 -9.32 8.21
CA MET A 43 -10.28 -7.97 7.68
C MET A 43 -11.59 -7.34 8.14
N HIS A 44 -11.67 -6.01 8.15
CA HIS A 44 -12.93 -5.33 8.35
C HIS A 44 -13.90 -5.70 7.22
N ILE A 45 -15.17 -5.88 7.58
CA ILE A 45 -16.26 -5.97 6.60
C ILE A 45 -16.21 -4.67 5.81
N SER A 46 -16.06 -4.77 4.49
CA SER A 46 -16.00 -3.60 3.59
C SER A 46 -17.30 -2.80 3.72
N THR A 47 -17.28 -1.91 4.70
CA THR A 47 -18.25 -0.85 4.90
C THR A 47 -17.59 0.28 4.15
N TYR A 48 -18.11 0.59 2.96
CA TYR A 48 -17.70 1.76 2.19
C TYR A 48 -17.39 2.89 3.16
N SER A 49 -16.10 3.17 3.36
CA SER A 49 -15.72 4.20 4.29
C SER A 49 -16.04 5.52 3.61
N LEU A 50 -17.13 6.15 4.02
CA LEU A 50 -17.47 7.51 3.61
C LEU A 50 -16.39 8.53 4.04
N ALA A 51 -15.34 8.08 4.74
CA ALA A 51 -14.33 8.92 5.39
C ALA A 51 -12.87 8.49 5.15
N GLU A 52 -12.55 7.44 4.38
CA GLU A 52 -11.16 7.11 4.07
C GLU A 52 -10.67 7.94 2.88
N THR A 53 -9.64 8.75 3.12
CA THR A 53 -8.91 9.48 2.10
C THR A 53 -7.89 8.56 1.43
N PHE A 54 -7.66 8.76 0.14
CA PHE A 54 -6.50 8.20 -0.56
C PHE A 54 -5.48 9.31 -0.72
N ASP A 55 -4.69 9.53 0.32
CA ASP A 55 -3.67 10.58 0.34
C ASP A 55 -2.38 10.10 -0.36
N ILE A 56 -1.76 10.99 -1.14
CA ILE A 56 -0.50 10.72 -1.84
C ILE A 56 0.60 11.59 -1.24
N GLY A 57 1.66 10.96 -0.73
CA GLY A 57 2.81 11.65 -0.14
C GLY A 57 2.58 12.23 1.26
N ILE A 58 1.42 11.97 1.87
CA ILE A 58 1.05 12.41 3.21
C ILE A 58 -0.10 11.52 3.71
N ASP A 59 -0.40 11.51 5.00
CA ASP A 59 -1.51 10.74 5.59
C ASP A 59 -2.21 11.59 6.67
N TYR A 60 -3.39 12.12 6.33
CA TYR A 60 -4.23 12.87 7.28
C TYR A 60 -5.24 12.00 8.03
N GLY A 61 -5.19 10.69 7.84
CA GLY A 61 -6.07 9.74 8.50
C GLY A 61 -5.96 9.77 10.02
N THR A 62 -7.07 9.49 10.69
CA THR A 62 -7.05 9.30 12.15
C THR A 62 -6.33 8.00 12.47
N GLN A 63 -5.31 8.07 13.31
CA GLN A 63 -4.54 6.92 13.75
C GLN A 63 -5.42 5.87 14.44
N VAL A 64 -5.40 4.63 13.94
CA VAL A 64 -6.16 3.50 14.50
C VAL A 64 -5.30 2.61 15.41
N ALA A 65 -3.99 2.59 15.20
CA ALA A 65 -3.06 1.74 15.94
C ALA A 65 -1.97 2.57 16.64
N PRO A 66 -1.74 2.42 17.96
CA PRO A 66 -0.78 3.25 18.71
C PRO A 66 0.65 3.19 18.18
N ASN A 67 1.04 2.08 17.56
CA ASN A 67 2.38 1.88 16.99
C ASN A 67 2.56 2.58 15.62
N TYR A 68 1.50 3.11 15.03
CA TYR A 68 1.54 3.93 13.82
C TYR A 68 1.47 5.43 14.18
N ALA A 69 2.41 5.88 15.03
CA ALA A 69 2.46 7.25 15.55
C ALA A 69 3.38 8.14 14.71
N GLY A 70 3.00 9.42 14.52
CA GLY A 70 3.80 10.40 13.76
C GLY A 70 3.11 11.05 12.54
N SER A 71 1.78 10.90 12.42
CA SER A 71 0.97 11.59 11.39
C SER A 71 1.25 13.11 11.37
N PRO A 72 1.37 13.73 10.18
CA PRO A 72 0.88 13.22 8.89
C PRO A 72 1.89 12.51 7.99
N PHE A 73 3.07 12.12 8.50
CA PHE A 73 4.07 11.34 7.73
C PHE A 73 4.39 11.92 6.34
N ALA A 74 4.52 13.24 6.24
CA ALA A 74 4.76 13.90 4.95
C ALA A 74 6.04 13.36 4.28
N PHE A 75 5.91 12.93 3.04
CA PHE A 75 7.03 12.59 2.18
C PHE A 75 7.83 13.86 1.87
N THR A 76 9.14 13.81 2.06
CA THR A 76 10.02 14.98 1.91
C THR A 76 10.76 15.03 0.56
N GLY A 77 10.54 14.05 -0.30
CA GLY A 77 11.06 14.04 -1.67
C GLY A 77 10.09 14.66 -2.66
N GLU A 78 10.42 14.55 -3.94
CA GLU A 78 9.56 15.01 -5.04
C GLU A 78 8.82 13.82 -5.67
N LEU A 79 7.53 14.01 -5.97
CA LEU A 79 6.71 13.07 -6.73
C LEU A 79 6.28 13.74 -8.03
N ASP A 80 6.80 13.26 -9.16
CA ASP A 80 6.41 13.78 -10.49
C ASP A 80 5.04 13.22 -10.94
N ARG A 81 4.82 11.91 -10.76
CA ARG A 81 3.58 11.25 -11.17
C ARG A 81 3.30 10.00 -10.34
N VAL A 82 2.03 9.81 -10.01
CA VAL A 82 1.50 8.55 -9.46
C VAL A 82 0.47 7.99 -10.42
N THR A 83 0.60 6.70 -10.74
CA THR A 83 -0.36 5.96 -11.57
C THR A 83 -0.87 4.78 -10.77
N ILE A 84 -2.20 4.66 -10.67
CA ILE A 84 -2.85 3.56 -9.96
C ILE A 84 -3.51 2.67 -11.01
N THR A 85 -3.15 1.40 -11.00
CA THR A 85 -3.77 0.38 -11.84
C THR A 85 -4.53 -0.58 -10.94
N LEU A 86 -5.82 -0.72 -11.19
CA LEU A 86 -6.65 -1.74 -10.56
C LEU A 86 -6.70 -2.95 -11.48
N THR A 87 -6.60 -4.14 -10.90
CA THR A 87 -6.68 -5.42 -11.62
C THR A 87 -7.80 -6.26 -11.02
N ASP A 88 -8.38 -7.14 -11.84
CA ASP A 88 -9.44 -8.07 -11.44
C ASP A 88 -8.93 -9.20 -10.52
#